data_AF-A0A660Z3G2-F1
#
_entry.id   AF-A0A660Z3G2-F1
#
_cell.length_a   1.000
_cell.length_b   1.000
_cell.length_c   1.000
_cell.angle_alpha   90.00
_cell.angle_beta   90.00
_cell.angle_gamma   90.00
#
_symmetry.space_group_name_H-M   'P 1'
#
loop_
_entity.id
_entity.type
_entity.pdbx_description
1 polymer ?
#
loop_
_entity_poly.entity_id
_entity_poly.type
_entity_poly.pdbx_seq_one_letter_code
_entity_poly.pdbx_strand_id
1 'polypeptide(L)'
;MQTVKAFFKKYPNLVAAIKLVMFLYLFFLSLQMMGDSLKLFGADFSKSLISTTENPLVGLFIGILATSVIQSSSSTTSIVVGMVAGGALTIDTAIPIIMGANIGTSVTNTIASLPQISRSNEFKRAFSAATVHDYFNLLAVIIIFPLQYYTNFLGSLATNMADIFAGVGGL
;
A
#
# COMPACT_ATOMS: atom_id res chain seq x y z
N MET A 1 -20.44 -31.73 14.07
CA MET A 1 -19.47 -30.68 14.46
C MET A 1 -18.08 -31.21 14.85
N GLN A 2 -17.97 -32.40 15.50
CA GLN A 2 -16.66 -33.03 15.81
C GLN A 2 -15.86 -33.47 14.59
N THR A 3 -16.51 -34.00 13.55
CA THR A 3 -15.88 -34.43 12.28
C THR A 3 -15.19 -33.30 11.53
N VAL A 4 -15.81 -32.11 11.51
CA VAL A 4 -15.24 -30.91 10.88
C VAL A 4 -14.00 -30.42 11.63
N LYS A 5 -14.07 -30.35 12.97
CA LYS A 5 -12.91 -30.01 13.81
C LYS A 5 -11.76 -31.03 13.65
N ALA A 6 -12.08 -32.31 13.49
CA ALA A 6 -11.10 -33.36 13.24
C ALA A 6 -10.41 -33.20 11.87
N PHE A 7 -11.16 -32.82 10.82
CA PHE A 7 -10.59 -32.50 9.51
C PHE A 7 -9.65 -31.29 9.56
N PHE A 8 -10.05 -30.22 10.24
CA PHE A 8 -9.21 -29.02 10.45
C PHE A 8 -7.89 -29.33 11.16
N LYS A 9 -7.91 -30.28 12.09
CA LYS A 9 -6.73 -30.73 12.83
C LYS A 9 -5.86 -31.71 12.02
N LYS A 10 -6.46 -32.47 11.10
CA LYS A 10 -5.79 -33.46 10.25
C LYS A 10 -5.05 -32.83 9.07
N TYR A 11 -5.56 -31.73 8.50
CA TYR A 11 -4.93 -31.04 7.35
C TYR A 11 -4.78 -29.52 7.60
N PRO A 12 -3.94 -29.09 8.56
CA PRO A 12 -3.81 -27.68 8.91
C PRO A 12 -3.29 -26.82 7.74
N ASN A 13 -2.34 -27.34 6.95
CA ASN A 13 -1.75 -26.59 5.82
C ASN A 13 -2.74 -26.41 4.65
N LEU A 14 -3.54 -27.44 4.35
CA LEU A 14 -4.56 -27.37 3.29
C LEU A 14 -5.64 -26.34 3.65
N VAL A 15 -6.07 -26.34 4.91
CA VAL A 15 -7.01 -25.34 5.42
C VAL A 15 -6.43 -23.93 5.34
N ALA A 16 -5.16 -23.76 5.73
CA ALA A 16 -4.49 -22.47 5.65
C ALA A 16 -4.42 -21.97 4.19
N ALA A 17 -4.10 -22.85 3.25
CA ALA A 17 -4.10 -22.53 1.82
C ALA A 17 -5.50 -22.12 1.31
N ILE A 18 -6.54 -22.86 1.67
CA ILE A 18 -7.93 -22.52 1.28
C ILE A 18 -8.34 -21.17 1.86
N LYS A 19 -8.01 -20.90 3.14
CA LYS A 19 -8.28 -19.60 3.77
C LYS A 19 -7.53 -18.46 3.07
N LEU A 20 -6.26 -18.69 2.73
CA LEU A 20 -5.45 -17.70 2.01
C LEU A 20 -6.07 -17.36 0.65
N VAL A 21 -6.41 -18.37 -0.15
CA VAL A 21 -7.05 -18.17 -1.46
C VAL A 21 -8.39 -17.45 -1.32
N MET A 22 -9.21 -17.83 -0.33
CA MET A 22 -10.49 -17.17 -0.07
C MET A 22 -10.31 -15.70 0.32
N PHE A 23 -9.38 -15.37 1.22
CA PHE A 23 -9.11 -13.98 1.59
C PHE A 23 -8.51 -13.17 0.44
N LEU A 24 -7.64 -13.75 -0.38
CA LEU A 24 -7.14 -13.11 -1.61
C LEU A 24 -8.28 -12.80 -2.57
N TYR A 25 -9.19 -13.75 -2.79
CA TYR A 25 -10.38 -13.52 -3.64
C TYR A 25 -11.26 -12.39 -3.10
N LEU A 26 -11.60 -12.41 -1.82
CA LEU A 26 -12.39 -11.35 -1.19
C LEU A 26 -11.68 -9.98 -1.25
N PHE A 27 -10.36 -9.98 -1.09
CA PHE A 27 -9.55 -8.77 -1.21
C PHE A 27 -9.63 -8.20 -2.63
N PHE A 28 -9.37 -8.99 -3.68
CA PHE A 28 -9.49 -8.51 -5.07
C PHE A 28 -10.92 -8.08 -5.43
N LEU A 29 -11.93 -8.82 -4.96
CA LEU A 29 -13.34 -8.44 -5.14
C LEU A 29 -13.64 -7.07 -4.52
N SER A 30 -13.14 -6.80 -3.31
CA SER A 30 -13.32 -5.50 -2.65
C SER A 30 -12.65 -4.35 -3.42
N LEU A 31 -11.49 -4.59 -4.03
CA LEU A 31 -10.80 -3.61 -4.85
C LEU A 31 -11.60 -3.28 -6.12
N GLN A 32 -12.17 -4.29 -6.79
CA GLN A 32 -13.02 -4.10 -7.96
C GLN A 32 -14.27 -3.28 -7.60
N MET A 33 -14.95 -3.64 -6.51
CA MET A 33 -16.11 -2.90 -6.02
C MET A 33 -15.78 -1.45 -5.65
N MET A 34 -14.59 -1.19 -5.11
CA MET A 34 -14.12 0.18 -4.83
C MET A 34 -13.95 0.98 -6.12
N GLY A 35 -13.34 0.40 -7.15
CA GLY A 35 -13.23 1.03 -8.48
C GLY A 35 -14.59 1.35 -9.10
N ASP A 36 -15.54 0.41 -9.03
CA ASP A 36 -16.89 0.59 -9.55
C ASP A 36 -17.68 1.64 -8.75
N SER A 37 -17.54 1.63 -7.42
CA SER A 37 -18.17 2.62 -6.53
C SER A 37 -17.66 4.03 -6.83
N LEU A 38 -16.35 4.21 -7.05
CA LEU A 38 -15.75 5.50 -7.38
C LEU A 38 -16.25 6.04 -8.74
N LYS A 39 -16.49 5.15 -9.72
CA LYS A 39 -17.13 5.52 -10.99
C LYS A 39 -18.61 5.94 -10.79
N LEU A 40 -19.30 5.28 -9.84
CA LEU A 40 -20.68 5.58 -9.45
C LEU A 40 -20.85 6.89 -8.68
N PHE A 41 -19.84 7.32 -7.91
CA PHE A 41 -19.81 8.63 -7.23
C PHE A 41 -19.78 9.83 -8.21
N GLY A 42 -19.61 9.58 -9.51
CA GLY A 42 -19.70 10.56 -10.58
C GLY A 42 -18.34 11.01 -11.09
N ALA A 43 -18.28 11.32 -12.38
CA ALA A 43 -17.05 11.76 -13.06
C ALA A 43 -16.40 12.99 -12.40
N ASP A 44 -17.20 13.83 -11.74
CA ASP A 44 -16.72 15.03 -11.03
C ASP A 44 -15.95 14.67 -9.74
N PHE A 45 -16.36 13.63 -9.01
CA PHE A 45 -15.62 13.15 -7.84
C PHE A 45 -14.30 12.50 -8.25
N SER A 46 -14.31 11.64 -9.28
CA SER A 46 -13.08 11.05 -9.83
C SER A 46 -12.14 12.14 -10.38
N LYS A 47 -12.67 13.14 -11.12
CA LYS A 47 -11.87 14.29 -11.59
C LYS A 47 -11.31 15.11 -10.44
N SER A 48 -12.09 15.35 -9.39
CA SER A 48 -11.61 16.08 -8.21
C SER A 48 -10.48 15.33 -7.51
N LEU A 49 -10.57 14.01 -7.37
CA LEU A 49 -9.50 13.18 -6.82
C LEU A 49 -8.25 13.22 -7.69
N ILE A 50 -8.39 13.05 -9.01
CA ILE A 50 -7.27 13.11 -9.96
C ILE A 50 -6.62 14.51 -9.91
N SER A 51 -7.40 15.59 -10.03
CA SER A 51 -6.88 16.96 -9.98
C SER A 51 -6.19 17.32 -8.65
N THR A 52 -6.65 16.74 -7.54
CA THR A 52 -6.03 16.94 -6.22
C THR A 52 -4.72 16.17 -6.10
N THR A 53 -4.62 15.01 -6.77
CA THR A 53 -3.42 14.16 -6.80
C THR A 53 -2.46 14.49 -7.95
N GLU A 54 -2.83 15.40 -8.86
CA GLU A 54 -1.94 15.92 -9.91
C GLU A 54 -0.70 16.59 -9.33
N ASN A 55 -0.80 17.20 -8.15
CA ASN A 55 0.37 17.68 -7.43
C ASN A 55 1.07 16.49 -6.74
N PRO A 56 2.29 16.09 -7.19
CA PRO A 56 2.95 14.92 -6.64
C PRO A 56 3.25 15.06 -5.14
N LEU A 57 3.44 16.27 -4.62
CA LEU A 57 3.62 16.50 -3.19
C LEU A 57 2.36 16.20 -2.40
N VAL A 58 1.19 16.53 -2.95
CA VAL A 58 -0.10 16.19 -2.31
C VAL A 58 -0.28 14.68 -2.29
N GLY A 59 0.04 13.98 -3.38
CA GLY A 59 0.08 12.52 -3.41
C GLY A 59 1.00 11.93 -2.33
N LEU A 60 2.21 12.48 -2.19
CA LEU A 60 3.16 12.08 -1.13
C LEU A 60 2.54 12.24 0.27
N PHE A 61 1.93 13.39 0.58
CA PHE A 61 1.29 13.61 1.88
C PHE A 61 0.10 12.69 2.13
N ILE A 62 -0.72 12.41 1.10
CA ILE A 62 -1.82 11.45 1.20
C ILE A 62 -1.28 10.08 1.60
N GLY A 63 -0.19 9.62 0.98
CA GLY A 63 0.44 8.34 1.31
C GLY A 63 0.96 8.27 2.75
N ILE A 64 1.61 9.35 3.22
CA ILE A 64 2.11 9.48 4.59
C ILE A 64 0.95 9.37 5.58
N LEU A 65 -0.10 10.16 5.37
CA LEU A 65 -1.26 10.21 6.27
C LEU A 65 -2.03 8.89 6.26
N ALA A 66 -2.33 8.34 5.07
CA ALA A 66 -3.04 7.07 4.94
C ALA A 66 -2.31 5.95 5.68
N THR A 67 -0.99 5.83 5.50
CA THR A 67 -0.20 4.82 6.19
C THR A 67 -0.07 5.10 7.68
N SER A 68 0.08 6.35 8.09
CA SER A 68 0.14 6.69 9.52
C SER A 68 -1.19 6.40 10.23
N VAL A 69 -2.33 6.48 9.53
CA VAL A 69 -3.64 6.12 10.10
C VAL A 69 -3.84 4.61 10.10
N ILE A 70 -3.57 3.94 8.98
CA ILE A 70 -3.77 2.50 8.81
C ILE A 70 -2.69 1.69 9.54
N GLN A 71 -1.53 2.29 9.82
CA GLN A 71 -0.35 1.70 10.45
C GLN A 71 0.24 0.51 9.66
N SER A 72 -0.04 0.42 8.36
CA SER A 72 0.43 -0.65 7.48
C SER A 72 0.65 -0.11 6.07
N SER A 73 1.92 0.08 5.69
CA SER A 73 2.26 0.55 4.35
C SER A 73 1.92 -0.48 3.27
N SER A 74 2.03 -1.78 3.56
CA SER A 74 1.61 -2.82 2.62
C SER A 74 0.10 -2.77 2.35
N SER A 75 -0.71 -2.46 3.36
CA SER A 75 -2.15 -2.25 3.19
C SER A 75 -2.43 -1.01 2.35
N THR A 76 -1.77 0.12 2.64
CA THR A 76 -1.92 1.36 1.86
C THR A 76 -1.52 1.15 0.41
N THR A 77 -0.35 0.55 0.14
CA THR A 77 0.11 0.26 -1.23
C THR A 77 -0.86 -0.66 -1.95
N SER A 78 -1.40 -1.67 -1.28
CA SER A 78 -2.38 -2.59 -1.85
C SER A 78 -3.68 -1.88 -2.28
N ILE A 79 -4.15 -0.92 -1.48
CA ILE A 79 -5.30 -0.07 -1.81
C ILE A 79 -4.98 0.81 -3.03
N VAL A 80 -3.80 1.43 -3.07
CA VAL A 80 -3.37 2.27 -4.20
C VAL A 80 -3.26 1.48 -5.50
N VAL A 81 -2.63 0.30 -5.47
CA VAL A 81 -2.55 -0.60 -6.63
C VAL A 81 -3.95 -1.01 -7.09
N GLY A 82 -4.86 -1.30 -6.17
CA GLY A 82 -6.25 -1.59 -6.49
C GLY A 82 -6.99 -0.41 -7.12
N MET A 83 -6.74 0.82 -6.66
CA MET A 83 -7.31 2.03 -7.28
C MET A 83 -6.77 2.26 -8.71
N VAL A 84 -5.51 1.93 -8.97
CA VAL A 84 -4.95 1.97 -10.33
C VAL A 84 -5.61 0.91 -11.21
N ALA A 85 -5.75 -0.33 -10.72
CA ALA A 85 -6.42 -1.41 -11.45
C ALA A 85 -7.91 -1.10 -11.73
N GLY A 86 -8.60 -0.41 -10.81
CA GLY A 86 -9.97 0.06 -10.98
C GLY A 86 -10.12 1.27 -11.91
N GLY A 87 -9.01 1.90 -12.32
CA GLY A 87 -8.98 3.12 -13.14
C GLY A 87 -9.30 4.42 -12.39
N ALA A 88 -9.29 4.39 -11.05
CA ALA A 88 -9.54 5.57 -10.22
C ALA A 88 -8.30 6.46 -10.07
N LEU A 89 -7.11 5.87 -10.16
CA LEU A 89 -5.82 6.56 -10.17
C LEU A 89 -5.01 6.14 -11.39
N THR A 90 -4.14 7.03 -11.87
CA THR A 90 -3.13 6.70 -12.89
C THR A 90 -1.84 6.22 -12.20
N ILE A 91 -1.00 5.49 -12.93
CA ILE A 91 0.32 5.06 -12.45
C ILE A 91 1.13 6.27 -11.94
N ASP A 92 1.14 7.37 -12.70
CA ASP A 92 1.89 8.58 -12.34
C ASP A 92 1.40 9.22 -11.03
N THR A 93 0.08 9.24 -10.80
CA THR A 93 -0.50 9.75 -9.53
C THR A 93 -0.30 8.79 -8.36
N ALA A 94 -0.18 7.49 -8.63
CA ALA A 94 0.00 6.46 -7.60
C ALA A 94 1.43 6.42 -7.04
N ILE A 95 2.44 6.70 -7.87
CA ILE A 95 3.85 6.62 -7.47
C ILE A 95 4.17 7.53 -6.26
N PRO A 96 3.80 8.83 -6.26
CA PRO A 96 3.98 9.69 -5.09
C PRO A 96 3.28 9.16 -3.83
N ILE A 97 2.08 8.60 -3.97
CA ILE A 97 1.33 8.04 -2.83
C ILE A 97 2.05 6.83 -2.25
N ILE A 98 2.62 5.96 -3.09
CA ILE A 98 3.41 4.81 -2.64
C ILE A 98 4.69 5.26 -1.94
N MET A 99 5.39 6.28 -2.46
CA MET A 99 6.55 6.86 -1.77
C MET A 99 6.16 7.47 -0.42
N GLY A 100 4.99 8.11 -0.36
CA GLY A 100 4.43 8.64 0.87
C GLY A 100 4.11 7.54 1.88
N ALA A 101 3.57 6.41 1.42
CA ALA A 101 3.31 5.25 2.26
C ALA A 101 4.61 4.67 2.86
N ASN A 102 5.72 4.72 2.11
CA ASN A 102 7.03 4.34 2.63
C ASN A 102 7.46 5.25 3.80
N ILE A 103 7.32 6.57 3.66
CA ILE A 103 7.59 7.52 4.76
C ILE A 103 6.62 7.32 5.93
N GLY A 104 5.34 7.03 5.67
CA GLY A 104 4.35 6.81 6.72
C GLY A 104 4.70 5.65 7.65
N THR A 105 5.43 4.63 7.15
CA THR A 105 5.95 3.54 7.99
C THR A 105 6.87 4.06 9.10
N SER A 106 7.57 5.18 8.87
CA SER A 106 8.44 5.79 9.89
C SER A 106 7.65 6.27 11.10
N VAL A 107 6.48 6.86 10.86
CA VAL A 107 5.54 7.26 11.92
C VAL A 107 5.07 6.02 12.69
N THR A 108 4.74 4.95 11.98
CA THR A 108 4.34 3.67 12.58
C THR A 108 5.43 3.06 13.44
N ASN A 109 6.68 3.02 12.96
CA ASN A 109 7.80 2.46 13.71
C ASN A 109 8.08 3.26 14.98
N THR A 110 8.03 4.59 14.89
CA THR A 110 8.15 5.46 16.05
C THR A 110 7.06 5.15 17.07
N ILE A 111 5.79 5.10 16.65
CA ILE A 111 4.66 4.75 17.53
C ILE A 111 4.84 3.36 18.14
N ALA A 112 5.28 2.37 17.35
CA ALA A 112 5.49 0.99 17.80
C ALA A 112 6.65 0.83 18.81
N SER A 113 7.57 1.81 18.88
CA SER A 113 8.67 1.83 19.85
C SER A 113 8.31 2.49 21.20
N LEU A 114 7.23 3.28 21.25
CA LEU A 114 6.82 3.99 22.46
C LEU A 114 6.33 3.08 23.61
N PRO A 115 5.63 1.95 23.37
CA PRO A 115 5.20 1.05 24.44
C PRO A 115 6.34 0.51 25.34
N GLN A 116 7.57 0.51 24.83
CA GLN A 116 8.75 0.00 25.50
C GLN A 116 9.39 1.04 26.44
N ILE A 117 8.85 2.27 26.54
CA ILE A 117 9.43 3.39 27.30
C ILE A 117 9.71 3.06 28.78
N SER A 118 8.93 2.16 29.40
CA SER A 118 9.14 1.72 30.77
C SER A 118 10.37 0.81 30.95
N ARG A 119 10.94 0.28 29.87
CA ARG A 119 12.05 -0.68 29.86
C ARG A 119 13.20 -0.10 29.07
N SER A 120 14.07 0.63 29.76
CA SER A 120 15.13 1.46 29.17
C SER A 120 16.00 0.75 28.11
N ASN A 121 16.39 -0.51 28.34
CA ASN A 121 17.19 -1.28 27.38
C ASN A 121 16.39 -1.73 26.14
N GLU A 122 15.11 -2.07 26.31
CA GLU A 122 14.23 -2.43 25.19
C GLU A 122 13.86 -1.20 24.35
N PHE A 123 13.53 -0.08 25.01
CA PHE A 123 13.23 1.19 24.35
C PHE A 123 14.40 1.66 23.48
N LYS A 124 15.62 1.67 24.04
CA LYS A 124 16.81 2.06 23.26
C LYS A 124 16.96 1.23 22.00
N ARG A 125 16.79 -0.09 22.09
CA ARG A 125 16.90 -0.98 20.92
C ARG A 125 15.79 -0.75 19.90
N ALA A 126 14.54 -0.66 20.36
CA ALA A 126 13.38 -0.47 19.50
C ALA A 126 13.41 0.91 18.81
N PHE A 127 13.71 1.98 19.56
CA PHE A 127 13.77 3.33 19.05
C PHE A 127 14.96 3.54 18.10
N SER A 128 16.13 2.96 18.38
CA SER A 128 17.26 2.98 17.44
C SER A 128 16.95 2.24 16.15
N ALA A 129 16.29 1.08 16.23
CA ALA A 129 15.87 0.35 15.03
C ALA A 129 14.85 1.14 14.20
N ALA A 130 13.85 1.76 14.85
CA ALA A 130 12.90 2.67 14.21
C ALA A 130 13.64 3.83 13.53
N THR A 131 14.52 4.52 14.24
CA THR A 131 15.27 5.66 13.71
C THR A 131 16.08 5.30 12.46
N VAL A 132 16.80 4.17 12.46
CA VAL A 132 17.58 3.73 11.29
C VAL A 132 16.67 3.46 10.10
N HIS A 133 15.54 2.79 10.33
CA HIS A 133 14.53 2.56 9.30
C HIS A 133 13.97 3.88 8.75
N ASP A 134 13.69 4.84 9.63
CA ASP A 134 13.10 6.13 9.28
C ASP A 134 14.04 6.95 8.39
N TYR A 135 15.33 6.98 8.73
CA TYR A 135 16.35 7.62 7.91
C TYR A 135 16.49 6.95 6.54
N PHE A 136 16.48 5.62 6.48
CA PHE A 136 16.52 4.90 5.21
C PHE A 136 15.33 5.28 4.31
N ASN A 137 14.10 5.25 4.84
CA ASN A 137 12.91 5.59 4.08
C ASN A 137 12.88 7.06 3.63
N LEU A 138 13.30 7.98 4.51
CA LEU A 138 13.36 9.39 4.19
C LEU A 138 14.40 9.68 3.10
N LEU A 139 15.61 9.11 3.22
CA LEU A 139 16.66 9.27 2.22
C LEU A 139 16.26 8.67 0.87
N ALA A 140 15.61 7.50 0.88
CA ALA A 140 15.10 6.88 -0.33
C ALA A 140 14.13 7.82 -1.06
N VAL A 141 13.19 8.45 -0.36
CA VAL A 141 12.26 9.40 -1.01
C VAL A 141 12.98 10.69 -1.42
N ILE A 142 13.87 11.26 -0.61
CA ILE A 142 14.63 12.47 -0.98
C ILE A 142 15.44 12.28 -2.27
N ILE A 143 15.94 11.07 -2.51
CA ILE A 143 16.70 10.75 -3.73
C ILE A 143 15.77 10.38 -4.88
N ILE A 144 14.83 9.47 -4.65
CA ILE A 144 14.02 8.88 -5.72
C ILE A 144 12.89 9.83 -6.16
N PHE A 145 12.29 10.61 -5.27
CA PHE A 145 11.15 11.48 -5.61
C PHE A 145 11.52 12.59 -6.60
N PRO A 146 12.61 13.37 -6.40
CA PRO A 146 13.04 14.33 -7.41
C PRO A 146 13.44 13.65 -8.72
N LEU A 147 14.16 12.51 -8.64
CA LEU A 147 14.55 11.75 -9.83
C LEU A 147 13.33 11.33 -10.64
N GLN A 148 12.31 10.79 -9.97
CA GLN A 148 11.03 10.45 -10.56
C GLN A 148 10.32 11.66 -11.15
N TYR A 149 10.29 12.80 -10.44
CA TYR A 149 9.66 14.02 -10.92
C TYR A 149 10.30 14.55 -12.22
N TYR A 150 11.62 14.48 -12.36
CA TYR A 150 12.32 14.97 -13.55
C TYR A 150 12.40 13.97 -14.71
N THR A 151 12.49 12.67 -14.41
CA THR A 151 12.76 11.64 -15.44
C THR A 151 11.56 10.74 -15.76
N ASN A 152 10.55 10.72 -14.88
CA ASN A 152 9.45 9.76 -14.90
C ASN A 152 9.90 8.29 -15.09
N PHE A 153 11.06 7.91 -14.54
CA PHE A 153 11.63 6.59 -14.79
C PHE A 153 10.80 5.46 -14.17
N LEU A 154 10.22 5.66 -12.98
CA LEU A 154 9.36 4.66 -12.34
C LEU A 154 8.04 4.51 -13.09
N GLY A 155 7.46 5.62 -13.57
CA GLY A 155 6.25 5.59 -14.39
C GLY A 155 6.48 4.79 -15.66
N SER A 156 7.57 5.08 -16.36
CA SER A 156 7.96 4.35 -17.57
C SER A 156 8.19 2.86 -17.31
N LEU A 157 8.91 2.51 -16.24
CA LEU A 157 9.13 1.11 -15.86
C LEU A 157 7.82 0.41 -15.49
N ALA A 158 6.97 1.05 -14.71
CA ALA A 158 5.69 0.50 -14.27
C ALA A 158 4.73 0.27 -15.44
N THR A 159 4.65 1.21 -16.39
CA THR A 159 3.83 1.07 -17.60
C THR A 159 4.36 -0.07 -18.48
N ASN A 160 5.67 -0.13 -18.72
CA ASN A 160 6.28 -1.24 -19.47
C ASN A 160 6.00 -2.60 -18.81
N MET A 161 6.06 -2.67 -17.47
CA MET A 161 5.70 -3.88 -16.74
C MET A 161 4.21 -4.20 -16.90
N ALA A 162 3.33 -3.20 -16.80
CA ALA A 162 1.89 -3.37 -16.95
C ALA A 162 1.53 -3.90 -18.35
N ASP A 163 2.16 -3.36 -19.40
CA ASP A 163 1.93 -3.76 -20.79
C ASP A 163 2.29 -5.22 -21.06
N ILE A 164 3.33 -5.76 -20.40
CA ILE A 164 3.69 -7.19 -20.48
C ILE A 164 2.55 -8.08 -19.97
N PHE A 165 1.80 -7.62 -18.97
CA PHE A 165 0.72 -8.38 -18.35
C PHE A 165 -0.67 -8.02 -18.88
N ALA A 166 -0.81 -6.91 -19.61
CA ALA A 166 -2.08 -6.46 -20.18
C ALA A 166 -2.70 -7.53 -21.13
N GLY A 167 -1.88 -8.37 -21.76
CA GLY A 167 -2.35 -9.48 -22.61
C GLY A 167 -2.49 -10.85 -21.91
N VAL A 168 -2.19 -10.95 -20.61
CA VAL A 168 -2.24 -12.21 -19.84
C VAL A 168 -3.57 -12.36 -19.07
N GLY A 169 -4.29 -11.25 -18.86
CA GLY A 169 -5.65 -11.26 -18.32
C GLY A 169 -6.67 -11.59 -19.41
N GLY A 170 -7.45 -12.66 -19.23
CA GLY A 170 -8.54 -13.04 -20.14
C GLY A 170 -9.77 -12.14 -20.04
N LEU A 171 -9.60 -10.82 -20.22
CA LEU A 171 -10.64 -9.81 -20.43
C LEU A 171 -10.19 -8.83 -21.51
#